data_AF-A0A127SYK3-F1
#
_entry.id   AF-A0A127SYK3-F1
#
_cell.length_a   1.000
_cell.length_b   1.000
_cell.length_c   1.000
_cell.angle_alpha   90.00
_cell.angle_beta   90.00
_cell.angle_gamma   90.00
#
_symmetry.space_group_name_H-M   'P 1'
#
loop_
_entity.id
_entity.type
_entity.pdbx_description
1 polymer ?
#
loop_
_entity_poly.entity_id
_entity_poly.type
_entity_poly.pdbx_seq_one_letter_code
_entity_poly.pdbx_strand_id
1 'polypeptide(L)'
;MCYLIPAILFIVFFFIYRKQVKENSNLALVRTKKANKMAVRRLKNAGKLMKENKKEEFYDEVLRALWGYLSDKLSIPQANLTKDNVETELAKYGVDDALIKEFMDILNTCEFARYAPAQASDAMDKLYEQTVDAIGKMENTIKK
;
A
#
# COMPACT_ATOMS: atom_id res chain seq x y z
N MET A 1 18.69 -47.42 -12.22
CA MET A 1 19.05 -46.38 -13.20
C MET A 1 17.95 -45.32 -13.46
N CYS A 2 16.79 -45.31 -12.76
CA CYS A 2 15.70 -44.35 -13.03
C CYS A 2 15.55 -43.18 -12.03
N TYR A 3 16.40 -43.07 -11.00
CA TYR A 3 16.29 -42.03 -9.96
C TYR A 3 17.00 -40.70 -10.29
N LEU A 4 17.78 -40.64 -11.37
CA LEU A 4 18.47 -39.42 -11.80
C LEU A 4 17.53 -38.42 -12.49
N ILE A 5 16.49 -38.92 -13.16
CA ILE A 5 15.51 -38.10 -13.89
C ILE A 5 14.75 -37.14 -12.94
N PRO A 6 14.16 -37.60 -11.81
CA PRO A 6 13.51 -36.68 -10.88
C PRO A 6 14.49 -35.71 -10.21
N ALA A 7 15.74 -36.11 -9.97
CA ALA A 7 16.77 -35.23 -9.40
C ALA A 7 17.14 -34.09 -10.37
N ILE A 8 17.32 -34.39 -11.66
CA ILE A 8 17.61 -33.39 -12.70
C ILE A 8 16.42 -32.43 -12.87
N LEU A 9 15.18 -32.95 -12.89
CA LEU A 9 13.98 -32.10 -12.94
C LEU A 9 13.87 -31.18 -11.72
N PHE A 10 14.19 -31.67 -10.52
CA PHE A 10 14.16 -30.86 -9.31
C PHE A 10 15.22 -29.73 -9.35
N ILE A 11 16.42 -30.01 -9.85
CA ILE A 11 17.49 -29.01 -10.01
C ILE A 11 17.11 -27.95 -11.04
N VAL A 12 16.53 -28.35 -12.17
CA VAL A 12 16.06 -27.41 -13.21
C VAL A 12 14.91 -26.56 -12.68
N PHE A 13 13.93 -27.16 -12.01
CA PHE A 13 12.82 -26.44 -11.38
C PHE A 13 13.32 -25.46 -10.32
N PHE A 14 14.28 -25.88 -9.48
CA PHE A 14 14.90 -25.03 -8.47
C PHE A 14 15.63 -23.83 -9.11
N PHE A 15 16.34 -24.03 -10.22
CA PHE A 15 17.02 -22.94 -10.94
C PHE A 15 16.03 -21.97 -11.59
N ILE A 16 14.97 -22.46 -12.22
CA ILE A 16 13.91 -21.62 -12.81
C ILE A 16 13.21 -20.82 -11.70
N TYR A 17 12.87 -21.47 -10.59
CA TYR A 17 12.24 -20.83 -9.45
C TYR A 17 13.15 -19.77 -8.83
N ARG A 18 14.44 -20.07 -8.63
CA ARG A 18 15.42 -19.09 -8.14
C ARG A 18 15.58 -17.89 -9.08
N LYS A 19 15.60 -18.13 -10.39
CA LYS A 19 15.72 -17.06 -11.39
C LYS A 19 14.47 -16.18 -11.39
N GLN A 20 13.29 -16.79 -11.34
CA GLN A 20 12.01 -16.08 -11.30
C GLN A 20 11.86 -15.26 -10.01
N VAL A 21 12.25 -15.80 -8.85
CA VAL A 21 12.24 -15.07 -7.57
C VAL A 21 13.22 -13.89 -7.60
N LYS A 22 14.41 -14.05 -8.20
CA LYS A 22 15.43 -12.98 -8.28
C LYS A 22 15.04 -11.85 -9.24
N GLU A 23 14.37 -12.17 -10.35
CA GLU A 23 13.83 -11.17 -11.27
C GLU A 23 12.61 -10.46 -10.66
N ASN A 24 11.72 -11.21 -9.99
CA ASN A 24 10.53 -10.66 -9.35
C ASN A 24 10.87 -9.81 -8.10
N SER A 25 11.92 -10.15 -7.34
CA SER A 25 12.38 -9.35 -6.21
C SER A 25 12.89 -7.98 -6.66
N ASN A 26 13.61 -7.91 -7.79
CA ASN A 26 14.05 -6.63 -8.34
C ASN A 26 12.87 -5.76 -8.81
N LEU A 27 11.88 -6.37 -9.47
CA LEU A 27 10.67 -5.66 -9.90
C LEU A 27 9.83 -5.18 -8.71
N ALA A 28 9.65 -6.01 -7.68
CA ALA A 28 8.95 -5.64 -6.45
C ALA A 28 9.68 -4.49 -5.73
N LEU A 29 11.01 -4.53 -5.64
CA LEU A 29 11.81 -3.44 -5.05
C LEU A 29 11.70 -2.13 -5.84
N VAL A 30 11.63 -2.19 -7.17
CA VAL A 30 11.43 -0.99 -8.01
C VAL A 30 10.00 -0.45 -7.85
N ARG A 31 8.99 -1.33 -7.81
CA ARG A 31 7.58 -0.96 -7.61
C ARG A 31 7.36 -0.32 -6.24
N THR A 32 7.87 -0.93 -5.18
CA THR A 32 7.76 -0.40 -3.80
C THR A 32 8.45 0.96 -3.65
N LYS A 33 9.65 1.16 -4.22
CA LYS A 33 10.32 2.48 -4.23
C LYS A 33 9.50 3.52 -5.00
N LYS A 34 8.93 3.13 -6.14
CA LYS A 34 8.05 3.99 -6.93
C LYS A 34 6.76 4.31 -6.17
N ALA A 35 6.20 3.35 -5.45
CA ALA A 35 5.01 3.48 -4.60
C ALA A 35 5.18 4.63 -3.61
N ASN A 36 6.25 4.57 -2.81
CA ASN A 36 6.53 5.57 -1.79
C ASN A 36 6.72 6.96 -2.44
N LYS A 37 7.51 7.05 -3.53
CA LYS A 37 7.68 8.30 -4.27
C LYS A 37 6.36 8.87 -4.78
N MET A 38 5.47 8.03 -5.31
CA MET A 38 4.16 8.46 -5.78
C MET A 38 3.24 8.86 -4.64
N ALA A 39 3.21 8.09 -3.54
CA ALA A 39 2.43 8.39 -2.34
C ALA A 39 2.83 9.75 -1.76
N VAL A 40 4.12 10.02 -1.58
CA VAL A 40 4.62 11.32 -1.11
C VAL A 40 4.24 12.45 -2.07
N ARG A 41 4.32 12.23 -3.38
CA ARG A 41 3.92 13.24 -4.37
C ARG A 41 2.42 13.55 -4.29
N ARG A 42 1.58 12.52 -4.16
CA ARG A 42 0.13 12.66 -4.03
C ARG A 42 -0.26 13.31 -2.70
N LEU A 43 0.35 12.92 -1.59
CA LEU A 43 0.18 13.57 -0.30
C LEU A 43 0.62 15.04 -0.34
N LYS A 44 1.70 15.38 -1.04
CA LYS A 44 2.07 16.79 -1.24
C LYS A 44 0.98 17.58 -2.00
N ASN A 45 0.28 16.95 -2.95
CA ASN A 45 -0.85 17.57 -3.62
C ASN A 45 -2.07 17.67 -2.68
N ALA A 46 -2.38 16.62 -1.90
CA ALA A 46 -3.42 16.67 -0.87
C ALA A 46 -3.17 17.83 0.11
N GLY A 47 -1.94 18.01 0.60
CA GLY A 47 -1.59 19.14 1.45
C GLY A 47 -1.77 20.53 0.80
N LYS A 48 -1.76 20.63 -0.54
CA LYS A 48 -2.14 21.87 -1.24
C LYS A 48 -3.66 22.05 -1.30
N LEU A 49 -4.39 20.99 -1.64
CA LEU A 49 -5.86 20.99 -1.70
C LEU A 49 -6.48 21.34 -0.35
N MET A 50 -5.88 20.85 0.73
CA MET A 50 -6.23 21.19 2.10
C MET A 50 -6.10 22.70 2.36
N LYS A 51 -4.99 23.33 1.94
CA LYS A 51 -4.77 24.78 2.06
C LYS A 51 -5.73 25.61 1.20
N GLU A 52 -6.15 25.06 0.07
CA GLU A 52 -7.17 25.64 -0.82
C GLU A 52 -8.61 25.38 -0.31
N ASN A 53 -8.77 24.71 0.85
CA ASN A 53 -10.06 24.32 1.43
C ASN A 53 -10.93 23.41 0.53
N LYS A 54 -10.29 22.69 -0.39
CA LYS A 54 -10.96 21.76 -1.32
C LYS A 54 -11.10 20.39 -0.68
N LYS A 55 -12.08 20.26 0.21
CA LYS A 55 -12.30 19.06 1.04
C LYS A 55 -12.49 17.80 0.21
N GLU A 56 -13.40 17.82 -0.77
CA GLU A 56 -13.69 16.66 -1.61
C GLU A 56 -12.43 16.18 -2.36
N GLU A 57 -11.73 17.10 -3.04
CA GLU A 57 -10.51 16.79 -3.77
C GLU A 57 -9.40 16.28 -2.83
N PHE A 58 -9.29 16.84 -1.62
CA PHE A 58 -8.35 16.39 -0.60
C PHE A 58 -8.60 14.93 -0.22
N TYR A 59 -9.83 14.58 0.16
CA TYR A 59 -10.16 13.21 0.59
C TYR A 59 -9.95 12.20 -0.54
N ASP A 60 -10.32 12.56 -1.77
CA ASP A 60 -10.10 11.71 -2.94
C ASP A 60 -8.61 11.51 -3.23
N GLU A 61 -7.79 12.56 -3.13
CA GLU A 61 -6.35 12.44 -3.40
C GLU A 61 -5.63 11.63 -2.32
N VAL A 62 -6.02 11.76 -1.04
CA VAL A 62 -5.52 10.93 0.06
C VAL A 62 -5.89 9.46 -0.16
N LEU A 63 -7.16 9.17 -0.49
CA LEU A 63 -7.62 7.81 -0.76
C LEU A 63 -6.88 7.18 -1.95
N ARG A 64 -6.65 7.96 -3.02
CA ARG A 64 -5.84 7.51 -4.18
C ARG A 64 -4.37 7.30 -3.83
N ALA A 65 -3.81 8.12 -2.94
CA ALA A 65 -2.45 7.93 -2.45
C ALA A 65 -2.31 6.61 -1.69
N LEU A 66 -3.26 6.32 -0.80
CA LEU A 66 -3.31 5.08 -0.01
C LEU A 66 -3.48 3.84 -0.86
N TRP A 67 -4.52 3.76 -1.68
CA TRP A 67 -4.75 2.58 -2.52
C TRP A 67 -3.62 2.36 -3.53
N GLY A 68 -3.08 3.44 -4.10
CA GLY A 68 -1.92 3.34 -5.00
C GLY A 68 -0.68 2.84 -4.27
N TYR A 69 -0.42 3.35 -3.07
CA TYR A 69 0.68 2.89 -2.23
C TYR A 69 0.54 1.41 -1.88
N LEU A 70 -0.62 1.00 -1.35
CA LEU A 70 -0.90 -0.38 -0.94
C LEU A 70 -0.86 -1.35 -2.14
N SER A 71 -1.39 -0.94 -3.29
CA SER A 71 -1.35 -1.72 -4.53
C SER A 71 0.07 -2.03 -4.97
N ASP A 72 0.92 -1.02 -5.06
CA ASP A 72 2.32 -1.21 -5.43
C ASP A 72 3.13 -1.91 -4.33
N LYS A 73 2.79 -1.70 -3.04
CA LYS A 73 3.53 -2.26 -1.90
C LYS A 73 3.25 -3.75 -1.69
N LEU A 74 1.98 -4.13 -1.72
CA LEU A 74 1.52 -5.51 -1.62
C LEU A 74 1.64 -6.25 -2.97
N SER A 75 1.97 -5.54 -4.05
CA SER A 75 1.98 -6.06 -5.42
C SER A 75 0.63 -6.64 -5.86
N ILE A 76 -0.46 -6.11 -5.33
CA ILE A 76 -1.85 -6.50 -5.62
C ILE A 76 -2.47 -5.43 -6.52
N PRO A 77 -3.09 -5.76 -7.65
CA PRO A 77 -3.78 -4.79 -8.48
C PRO A 77 -4.85 -4.04 -7.67
N GLN A 78 -4.97 -2.72 -7.87
CA GLN A 78 -5.96 -1.91 -7.15
C GLN A 78 -7.41 -2.43 -7.30
N ALA A 79 -7.75 -3.02 -8.46
CA ALA A 79 -9.07 -3.64 -8.69
C ALA A 79 -9.35 -4.83 -7.77
N ASN A 80 -8.31 -5.47 -7.24
CA ASN A 80 -8.40 -6.60 -6.32
C ASN A 80 -8.21 -6.17 -4.87
N LEU A 81 -7.92 -4.90 -4.58
CA LEU A 81 -7.79 -4.39 -3.22
C LEU A 81 -9.14 -3.86 -2.73
N THR A 82 -9.61 -4.39 -1.62
CA THR A 82 -10.86 -4.00 -0.95
C THR A 82 -10.60 -3.83 0.54
N LYS A 83 -11.51 -3.15 1.25
CA LYS A 83 -11.39 -3.03 2.71
C LYS A 83 -11.43 -4.37 3.43
N ASP A 84 -12.14 -5.34 2.87
CA ASP A 84 -12.27 -6.67 3.47
C ASP A 84 -10.96 -7.46 3.41
N ASN A 85 -10.18 -7.27 2.35
CA ASN A 85 -8.93 -8.02 2.17
C ASN A 85 -7.69 -7.24 2.57
N VAL A 86 -7.69 -5.91 2.55
CA VAL A 86 -6.49 -5.11 2.81
C VAL A 86 -5.95 -5.32 4.21
N GLU A 87 -6.82 -5.50 5.22
CA GLU A 87 -6.43 -5.85 6.58
C GLU A 87 -5.69 -7.20 6.61
N THR A 88 -6.27 -8.21 5.96
CA THR A 88 -5.67 -9.55 5.87
C THR A 88 -4.35 -9.53 5.10
N GLU A 89 -4.26 -8.78 4.00
CA GLU A 89 -3.05 -8.68 3.19
C GLU A 89 -1.94 -7.91 3.91
N LEU A 90 -2.28 -6.87 4.69
CA LEU A 90 -1.32 -6.18 5.55
C LEU A 90 -0.83 -7.07 6.69
N ALA A 91 -1.71 -7.84 7.31
CA ALA A 91 -1.33 -8.81 8.34
C ALA A 91 -0.39 -9.91 7.78
N LYS A 92 -0.71 -10.46 6.60
CA LYS A 92 0.16 -11.40 5.89
C LYS A 92 1.52 -10.80 5.54
N TYR A 93 1.57 -9.49 5.29
CA TYR A 93 2.79 -8.76 5.01
C TYR A 93 3.65 -8.52 6.26
N GLY A 94 3.16 -8.86 7.46
CA GLY A 94 3.87 -8.71 8.73
C GLY A 94 3.75 -7.30 9.34
N VAL A 95 2.69 -6.57 8.99
CA VAL A 95 2.37 -5.27 9.59
C VAL A 95 1.74 -5.49 10.96
N ASP A 96 2.11 -4.65 11.94
CA ASP A 96 1.53 -4.68 13.28
C ASP A 96 0.05 -4.28 13.27
N ASP A 97 -0.78 -4.98 14.06
CA ASP A 97 -2.24 -4.74 14.13
C ASP A 97 -2.59 -3.28 14.44
N ALA A 98 -1.77 -2.57 15.24
CA ALA A 98 -2.02 -1.17 15.52
C ALA A 98 -1.89 -0.30 14.27
N LEU A 99 -0.90 -0.59 13.41
CA LEU A 99 -0.68 0.12 12.16
C LEU A 99 -1.74 -0.28 11.11
N ILE A 100 -2.16 -1.54 11.08
CA ILE A 100 -3.26 -1.99 10.22
C ILE A 100 -4.53 -1.22 10.57
N LYS A 101 -4.88 -1.14 11.85
CA LYS A 101 -6.04 -0.37 12.31
C LYS A 101 -5.94 1.11 11.95
N GLU A 102 -4.76 1.70 12.07
CA GLU A 102 -4.51 3.09 11.65
C GLU A 102 -4.80 3.29 10.15
N PHE A 103 -4.34 2.37 9.29
CA PHE A 103 -4.69 2.39 7.86
C PHE A 103 -6.19 2.25 7.61
N MET A 104 -6.86 1.33 8.31
CA MET A 104 -8.30 1.10 8.17
C MET A 104 -9.11 2.33 8.60
N ASP A 105 -8.73 2.98 9.70
CA ASP A 105 -9.40 4.19 10.19
C ASP A 105 -9.25 5.36 9.20
N ILE A 106 -8.08 5.51 8.58
CA ILE A 106 -7.85 6.53 7.54
C ILE A 106 -8.72 6.23 6.31
N LEU A 107 -8.72 4.98 5.82
CA LEU A 107 -9.54 4.56 4.67
C LEU A 107 -11.03 4.80 4.94
N ASN A 108 -11.51 4.40 6.12
CA ASN A 108 -12.89 4.62 6.57
C ASN A 108 -13.26 6.09 6.56
N THR A 109 -12.38 6.94 7.08
CA THR A 109 -12.61 8.39 7.17
C THR A 109 -12.66 9.02 5.78
N CYS A 110 -11.73 8.67 4.89
CA CYS A 110 -11.72 9.14 3.50
C CYS A 110 -12.97 8.71 2.73
N GLU A 111 -13.38 7.44 2.86
CA GLU A 111 -14.59 6.94 2.21
C GLU A 111 -15.84 7.63 2.74
N PHE A 112 -15.97 7.75 4.06
CA PHE A 112 -17.10 8.45 4.68
C PHE A 112 -17.18 9.89 4.18
N ALA A 113 -16.06 10.59 4.15
CA ALA A 113 -16.01 11.97 3.66
C ALA A 113 -16.35 12.09 2.16
N ARG A 114 -16.04 11.08 1.35
CA ARG A 114 -16.40 11.04 -0.07
C ARG A 114 -17.90 10.80 -0.29
N TYR A 115 -18.52 9.95 0.52
CA TYR A 115 -19.95 9.62 0.39
C TYR A 115 -20.87 10.60 1.13
N ALA A 116 -20.38 11.24 2.19
CA ALA A 116 -21.11 12.20 3.01
C ALA A 116 -20.27 13.46 3.29
N PRO A 117 -19.87 14.23 2.25
CA PRO A 117 -19.00 15.39 2.41
C PRO A 117 -19.61 16.49 3.30
N ALA A 118 -20.94 16.62 3.33
CA ALA A 118 -21.65 17.56 4.19
C ALA A 118 -21.53 17.24 5.70
N GLN A 119 -21.21 16.00 6.05
CA GLN A 119 -20.99 15.54 7.43
C GLN A 119 -19.52 15.26 7.72
N ALA A 120 -18.64 15.42 6.72
CA ALA A 120 -17.22 15.20 6.88
C ALA A 120 -16.65 16.25 7.83
N SER A 121 -15.88 15.79 8.81
CA SER A 121 -15.16 16.63 9.76
C SER A 121 -14.19 17.57 9.04
N ASP A 122 -13.95 18.75 9.61
CA ASP A 122 -12.88 19.68 9.19
C ASP A 122 -11.47 19.20 9.57
N ALA A 123 -11.33 17.99 10.10
CA ALA A 123 -10.06 17.40 10.54
C ALA A 123 -9.17 16.92 9.37
N MET A 124 -9.09 17.68 8.27
CA MET A 124 -8.20 17.37 7.14
C MET A 124 -6.73 17.36 7.56
N ASP A 125 -6.31 18.32 8.40
CA ASP A 125 -4.93 18.40 8.90
C ASP A 125 -4.54 17.13 9.66
N LYS A 126 -5.41 16.68 10.56
CA LYS A 126 -5.18 15.47 11.35
C LYS A 126 -5.10 14.24 10.45
N LEU A 127 -6.04 14.10 9.50
CA LEU A 127 -6.05 12.96 8.58
C LEU A 127 -4.80 12.94 7.69
N TYR A 128 -4.35 14.12 7.25
CA TYR A 128 -3.13 14.27 6.47
C TYR A 128 -1.91 13.79 7.26
N GLU A 129 -1.73 14.27 8.49
CA GLU A 129 -0.62 13.86 9.36
C GLU A 129 -0.66 12.37 9.66
N GLN A 130 -1.83 11.83 10.00
CA GLN A 130 -2.03 10.39 10.24
C GLN A 130 -1.65 9.56 9.00
N THR A 131 -2.01 10.01 7.80
CA THR A 131 -1.67 9.30 6.57
C THR A 131 -0.16 9.32 6.29
N VAL A 132 0.48 10.48 6.48
CA VAL A 132 1.94 10.61 6.32
C VAL A 132 2.67 9.71 7.33
N ASP A 133 2.22 9.71 8.58
CA ASP A 133 2.83 8.91 9.65
C ASP A 133 2.62 7.41 9.42
N ALA A 134 1.41 6.96 9.06
CA ALA A 134 1.12 5.56 8.74
C ALA A 134 2.00 5.03 7.59
N ILE A 135 2.14 5.79 6.50
CA ILE A 135 3.05 5.43 5.41
C ILE A 135 4.51 5.42 5.88
N GLY A 136 4.92 6.40 6.69
CA GLY A 136 6.27 6.47 7.27
C GLY A 136 6.59 5.26 8.16
N LYS A 137 5.67 4.87 9.04
CA LYS A 137 5.77 3.69 9.90
C LYS A 137 5.87 2.41 9.07
N MET A 138 5.00 2.25 8.07
CA MET A 138 5.03 1.11 7.15
C MET A 138 6.38 0.96 6.44
N GLU A 139 6.98 2.08 5.98
CA GLU A 139 8.30 2.06 5.36
C GLU A 139 9.43 1.69 6.35
N ASN A 140 9.29 2.05 7.61
CA ASN A 140 10.27 1.72 8.66
C ASN A 140 10.18 0.26 9.12
N THR A 141 8.98 -0.33 9.18
CA THR A 141 8.78 -1.74 9.51
C THR A 141 9.48 -2.66 8.50
N ILE A 142 9.58 -2.24 7.25
CA ILE A 142 10.09 -3.05 6.13
C ILE A 142 11.60 -2.89 5.92
N LYS A 143 12.22 -1.89 6.56
CA LYS A 143 13.68 -1.72 6.53
C LYS A 143 14.42 -2.63 7.52
N LYS A 144 13.70 -3.32 8.41
CA LYS A 144 14.23 -4.39 9.26
C LYS A 144 14.10 -5.74 8.55
#